data_AF-A0A9D4F6C9-F1
#
_entry.id   AF-A0A9D4F6C9-F1
#
_cell.length_a   1.000
_cell.length_b   1.000
_cell.length_c   1.000
_cell.angle_alpha   90.00
_cell.angle_beta   90.00
_cell.angle_gamma   90.00
#
_symmetry.space_group_name_H-M   'P 1'
#
loop_
_entity.id
_entity.type
_entity.pdbx_description
1 polymer ?
#
loop_
_entity_poly.entity_id
_entity_poly.type
_entity_poly.pdbx_seq_one_letter_code
_entity_poly.pdbx_strand_id
1 'polypeptide(L)'
;MDRDRFLETCRDVFNSITRTLETNRSLEVINSSLTRLDALARNVNRMTTSYPEFTPLLDSFRAAMDVIEEMKRNAEEQSVARPDVQSGGVGRPKYLVSRDQLETLLEMNFSNKDIASMIGISVSSVKRRLQ
;
A
#
# COMPACT_ATOMS: atom_id res chain seq x y z
N MET A 1 -17.99 25.14 11.57
CA MET A 1 -18.49 23.76 11.38
C MET A 1 -18.97 23.30 12.74
N ASP A 2 -20.21 22.83 12.84
CA ASP A 2 -20.79 22.37 14.10
C ASP A 2 -20.09 21.08 14.56
N ARG A 3 -19.77 20.96 15.85
CA ARG A 3 -19.01 19.85 16.44
C ARG A 3 -19.72 18.53 16.16
N ASP A 4 -21.03 18.50 16.33
CA ASP A 4 -21.81 17.26 16.21
C ASP A 4 -21.88 16.83 14.74
N ARG A 5 -22.02 17.79 13.81
CA ARG A 5 -21.95 17.53 12.36
C ARG A 5 -20.59 17.01 11.90
N PHE A 6 -19.51 17.46 12.54
CA PHE A 6 -18.16 16.94 12.26
C PHE A 6 -18.03 15.47 12.69
N LEU A 7 -18.50 15.14 13.90
CA LEU A 7 -18.47 13.77 14.42
C LEU A 7 -19.32 12.81 13.58
N GLU A 8 -20.49 13.26 13.11
CA GLU A 8 -21.31 12.51 12.15
C GLU A 8 -20.55 12.23 10.85
N THR A 9 -19.86 13.23 10.31
CA THR A 9 -19.05 13.07 9.09
C THR A 9 -17.91 12.07 9.31
N CYS A 10 -17.21 12.15 10.44
CA CYS A 10 -16.16 11.19 10.80
C CYS A 10 -16.70 9.76 10.86
N ARG A 11 -17.85 9.56 11.52
CA ARG A 11 -18.51 8.26 11.64
C ARG A 11 -18.91 7.71 10.28
N ASP A 12 -19.51 8.53 9.42
CA ASP A 12 -19.99 8.10 8.11
C ASP A 12 -18.83 7.70 7.18
N VAL A 13 -17.74 8.47 7.20
CA VAL A 13 -16.53 8.15 6.44
C VAL A 13 -15.86 6.89 6.98
N PHE A 14 -15.76 6.72 8.30
CA PHE A 14 -15.19 5.51 8.90
C PHE A 14 -15.99 4.26 8.54
N ASN A 15 -17.32 4.31 8.72
CA ASN A 15 -18.21 3.20 8.34
C ASN A 15 -18.14 2.88 6.84
N SER A 16 -18.01 3.92 5.98
CA SER A 16 -17.80 3.73 4.55
C SER A 16 -16.48 2.99 4.28
N ILE A 17 -15.39 3.35 4.94
CA ILE A 17 -14.09 2.67 4.80
C ILE A 17 -14.20 1.20 5.23
N THR A 18 -14.80 0.92 6.39
CA THR A 18 -14.98 -0.44 6.89
C THR A 18 -15.76 -1.29 5.91
N ARG A 19 -16.92 -0.82 5.44
CA ARG A 19 -17.75 -1.56 4.47
C ARG A 19 -17.03 -1.84 3.16
N THR A 20 -16.29 -0.85 2.65
CA THR A 20 -15.53 -1.02 1.40
C THR A 20 -14.42 -2.06 1.58
N LEU A 21 -13.69 -2.04 2.69
CA LEU A 21 -12.62 -3.00 3.00
C LEU A 21 -13.13 -4.43 3.30
N GLU A 22 -14.36 -4.56 3.79
CA GLU A 22 -15.02 -5.86 3.93
C GLU A 22 -15.37 -6.45 2.56
N THR A 23 -15.76 -5.60 1.61
CA THR A 23 -16.22 -6.03 0.28
C THR A 23 -15.07 -6.25 -0.70
N ASN A 24 -14.03 -5.41 -0.66
CA ASN A 24 -12.92 -5.43 -1.62
C ASN A 24 -11.61 -5.03 -0.93
N ARG A 25 -10.60 -5.90 -0.99
CA ARG A 25 -9.27 -5.69 -0.38
C ARG A 25 -8.16 -5.52 -1.42
N SER A 26 -8.50 -5.03 -2.60
CA SER A 26 -7.50 -4.63 -3.59
C SER A 26 -6.61 -3.50 -3.07
N LEU A 27 -5.37 -3.44 -3.57
CA LEU A 27 -4.42 -2.40 -3.19
C LEU A 27 -4.93 -0.98 -3.45
N GLU A 28 -5.70 -0.78 -4.51
CA GLU A 28 -6.33 0.52 -4.80
C GLU A 28 -7.31 0.93 -3.69
N VAL A 29 -8.19 0.02 -3.28
CA VAL A 29 -9.18 0.26 -2.23
C VAL A 29 -8.50 0.49 -0.88
N ILE A 30 -7.45 -0.28 -0.57
CA ILE A 30 -6.65 -0.11 0.64
C ILE A 30 -5.97 1.26 0.67
N ASN A 31 -5.29 1.66 -0.43
CA ASN A 31 -4.63 2.97 -0.52
C ASN A 31 -5.62 4.14 -0.44
N SER A 32 -6.78 4.02 -1.10
CA SER A 32 -7.85 5.02 -1.01
C SER A 32 -8.40 5.14 0.42
N SER A 33 -8.56 4.01 1.11
CA SER A 33 -9.02 3.96 2.50
C SER A 33 -8.03 4.62 3.46
N LEU A 34 -6.73 4.32 3.33
CA LEU A 34 -5.67 4.97 4.11
C LEU A 34 -5.66 6.48 3.89
N THR A 35 -5.74 6.93 2.63
CA THR A 35 -5.75 8.37 2.29
C THR A 35 -6.92 9.11 2.94
N ARG A 36 -8.11 8.50 2.93
CA ARG A 36 -9.32 9.06 3.55
C ARG A 36 -9.22 9.08 5.07
N LEU A 37 -8.68 8.02 5.67
CA LEU A 37 -8.52 7.93 7.12
C LEU A 37 -7.45 8.91 7.65
N ASP A 38 -6.35 9.09 6.92
CA ASP A 38 -5.33 10.09 7.24
C ASP A 38 -5.87 11.53 7.10
N ALA A 39 -6.71 11.79 6.10
CA ALA A 39 -7.40 13.08 6.00
C ALA A 39 -8.32 13.34 7.20
N LEU A 40 -9.06 12.32 7.68
CA LEU A 40 -9.86 12.43 8.89
C LEU A 40 -8.99 12.67 10.13
N ALA A 41 -7.91 11.91 10.32
CA ALA A 41 -7.00 12.06 11.44
C ALA A 41 -6.40 13.47 11.49
N ARG A 42 -6.00 14.03 10.34
CA ARG A 42 -5.51 15.40 10.24
C ARG A 42 -6.57 16.44 10.60
N ASN A 43 -7.82 16.23 10.23
CA ASN A 43 -8.92 17.13 10.61
C ASN A 43 -9.19 17.05 12.12
N VAL A 44 -9.19 15.86 12.70
CA VAL A 44 -9.38 15.66 14.16
C VAL A 44 -8.23 16.30 14.93
N ASN A 45 -6.98 16.12 14.47
CA ASN A 45 -5.80 16.72 15.08
C ASN A 45 -5.82 18.26 15.04
N ARG A 46 -6.49 18.87 14.07
CA ARG A 46 -6.71 20.33 14.08
C ARG A 46 -7.73 20.72 15.15
N MET A 47 -8.71 19.86 15.41
CA MET A 47 -9.72 20.10 16.45
C MET A 47 -9.19 19.84 17.86
N THR A 48 -8.24 18.91 18.05
CA THR A 48 -7.66 18.64 19.38
C THR A 48 -6.96 19.85 20.00
N THR A 49 -6.54 20.82 19.17
CA THR A 49 -5.98 22.09 19.66
C THR A 49 -7.03 22.92 20.43
N SER A 50 -8.30 22.83 20.04
CA SER A 50 -9.42 23.53 20.70
C SER A 50 -10.28 22.62 21.57
N TYR A 51 -10.22 21.31 21.34
CA TYR A 51 -11.05 20.27 21.97
C TYR A 51 -10.18 19.05 22.33
N PRO A 52 -9.38 19.12 23.41
CA PRO A 52 -8.47 18.06 23.83
C PRO A 52 -9.15 16.69 24.05
N GLU A 53 -10.45 16.68 24.32
CA GLU A 53 -11.27 15.47 24.47
C GLU A 53 -11.32 14.60 23.21
N PHE A 54 -10.91 15.12 22.04
CA PHE A 54 -10.81 14.35 20.80
C PHE A 54 -9.48 13.58 20.64
N THR A 55 -8.55 13.70 21.59
CA THR A 55 -7.29 12.95 21.55
C THR A 55 -7.48 11.43 21.47
N PRO A 56 -8.37 10.79 22.26
CA PRO A 56 -8.62 9.35 22.14
C PRO A 56 -9.19 8.94 20.78
N LEU A 57 -9.98 9.82 20.14
CA LEU A 57 -10.52 9.59 18.80
C LEU A 57 -9.39 9.64 17.75
N LEU A 58 -8.46 10.58 17.88
CA LEU A 58 -7.28 10.65 17.02
C LEU A 58 -6.41 9.39 17.15
N ASP A 59 -6.20 8.90 18.37
CA ASP A 59 -5.45 7.67 18.62
C ASP A 59 -6.16 6.44 18.04
N SER A 60 -7.50 6.41 18.09
CA SER A 60 -8.30 5.37 17.44
C SER A 60 -8.14 5.38 15.92
N PHE A 61 -8.08 6.56 15.28
CA PHE A 61 -7.81 6.64 13.84
C PHE A 61 -6.39 6.22 13.48
N ARG A 62 -5.39 6.53 14.31
CA ARG A 62 -4.02 6.05 14.13
C ARG A 62 -3.93 4.54 14.20
N ALA A 63 -4.52 3.94 15.24
CA ALA A 63 -4.57 2.48 15.37
C ALA A 63 -5.27 1.81 14.17
N ALA A 64 -6.36 2.40 13.66
CA ALA A 64 -7.02 1.91 12.47
C ALA A 64 -6.15 2.03 11.20
N MET A 65 -5.38 3.11 11.05
CA MET A 65 -4.41 3.23 9.95
C MET A 65 -3.34 2.14 10.03
N ASP A 66 -2.79 1.86 11.21
CA ASP A 66 -1.77 0.81 11.40
C ASP A 66 -2.28 -0.56 10.95
N VAL A 67 -3.53 -0.90 11.28
CA VAL A 67 -4.18 -2.15 10.84
C VAL A 67 -4.33 -2.18 9.32
N ILE A 68 -4.77 -1.08 8.70
CA ILE A 68 -4.96 -1.03 7.24
C ILE A 68 -3.61 -1.04 6.52
N GLU A 69 -2.56 -0.44 7.09
CA GLU A 69 -1.20 -0.55 6.56
C GLU A 69 -0.66 -1.98 6.63
N GLU A 70 -0.98 -2.73 7.68
CA GLU A 70 -0.66 -4.16 7.74
C GLU A 70 -1.42 -4.95 6.66
N MET A 71 -2.70 -4.65 6.45
CA MET A 71 -3.47 -5.23 5.34
C MET A 71 -2.85 -4.89 3.99
N LYS A 72 -2.34 -3.66 3.82
CA LYS A 72 -1.62 -3.24 2.62
C LYS A 72 -0.38 -4.08 2.41
N ARG A 73 0.49 -4.22 3.42
CA ARG A 73 1.70 -5.04 3.34
C ARG A 73 1.36 -6.48 2.94
N ASN A 74 0.35 -7.08 3.56
CA ASN A 74 -0.10 -8.43 3.25
C ASN A 74 -0.63 -8.55 1.81
N ALA A 75 -1.37 -7.55 1.32
CA ALA A 75 -1.85 -7.52 -0.06
C ALA A 75 -0.72 -7.28 -1.07
N GLU A 76 0.27 -6.46 -0.74
CA GLU A 76 1.47 -6.24 -1.55
C GLU A 76 2.29 -7.53 -1.65
N GLU A 77 2.49 -8.23 -0.53
CA GLU A 77 3.15 -9.53 -0.47
C GLU A 77 2.43 -10.63 -1.26
N GLN A 78 1.09 -10.56 -1.36
CA GLN A 78 0.30 -11.48 -2.19
C GLN A 78 0.27 -11.09 -3.67
N SER A 79 0.35 -9.80 -4.00
CA SER A 79 0.31 -9.30 -5.39
C SER A 79 1.65 -9.40 -6.11
N VAL A 80 2.75 -9.37 -5.35
CA VAL A 80 4.08 -9.61 -5.88
C VAL A 80 4.35 -11.09 -5.68
N ALA A 81 4.29 -11.90 -6.74
CA ALA A 81 5.03 -13.16 -6.77
C ALA A 81 6.48 -12.82 -6.40
N ARG A 82 6.82 -12.98 -5.12
CA ARG A 82 8.10 -12.54 -4.58
C ARG A 82 9.17 -13.24 -5.40
N PRO A 83 10.07 -12.52 -6.09
CA PRO A 83 11.24 -13.19 -6.63
C PRO A 83 11.94 -13.80 -5.44
N ASP A 84 11.97 -15.14 -5.38
CA ASP A 84 12.48 -15.90 -4.25
C ASP A 84 13.94 -15.49 -3.98
N VAL A 85 14.18 -14.53 -3.07
CA VAL A 85 15.54 -14.12 -2.76
C VAL A 85 16.11 -15.22 -1.88
N GLN A 86 16.80 -16.19 -2.49
CA GLN A 86 17.65 -17.13 -1.78
C GLN A 86 18.80 -16.36 -1.11
N SER A 87 18.52 -15.81 0.07
CA SER A 87 19.53 -15.32 1.00
C SER A 87 20.05 -16.53 1.79
N GLY A 88 21.13 -17.14 1.31
CA GLY A 88 21.63 -18.37 1.95
C GLY A 88 22.96 -18.93 1.46
N GLY A 89 23.81 -18.15 0.79
CA GLY A 89 25.14 -18.61 0.40
C GLY A 89 26.09 -17.47 0.05
N VAL A 90 27.38 -17.64 0.34
CA VAL A 90 28.45 -16.69 0.00
C VAL A 90 28.42 -16.39 -1.51
N GLY A 91 28.02 -15.17 -1.87
CA GLY A 91 27.89 -14.71 -3.26
C GLY A 91 26.85 -13.59 -3.41
N ARG A 92 26.97 -12.77 -4.47
CA ARG A 92 26.08 -11.64 -4.76
C ARG A 92 24.60 -12.08 -4.81
N PRO A 93 23.65 -11.34 -4.21
CA PRO A 93 22.23 -11.69 -4.21
C PRO A 93 21.70 -12.00 -5.61
N LYS A 94 21.11 -13.18 -5.79
CA LYS A 94 20.45 -13.56 -7.05
C LYS A 94 19.01 -13.04 -7.02
N TYR A 95 18.78 -11.88 -7.62
CA TYR A 95 17.42 -11.39 -7.87
C TYR A 95 16.68 -12.40 -8.77
N LEU A 96 15.69 -13.07 -8.20
CA LEU A 96 14.99 -14.22 -8.78
C LEU A 96 13.73 -13.76 -9.53
N VAL A 97 13.85 -12.77 -10.40
CA VAL A 97 12.73 -12.36 -11.27
C VAL A 97 12.44 -13.49 -12.25
N SER A 98 11.20 -13.97 -12.21
CA SER A 98 10.69 -15.03 -13.07
C SER A 98 10.49 -14.52 -14.50
N ARG A 99 10.46 -15.44 -15.47
CA ARG A 99 10.23 -15.12 -16.88
C ARG A 99 8.86 -14.45 -17.08
N ASP A 100 7.82 -15.02 -16.47
CA ASP A 100 6.43 -14.53 -16.57
C ASP A 100 6.32 -13.06 -16.14
N GLN A 101 7.03 -12.66 -15.07
CA GLN A 101 7.07 -11.26 -14.63
C GLN A 101 7.72 -10.33 -15.65
N LEU A 102 8.75 -10.79 -16.35
CA LEU A 102 9.37 -10.01 -17.42
C LEU A 102 8.47 -9.93 -18.66
N GLU A 103 7.75 -11.01 -18.97
CA GLU A 103 6.78 -11.04 -20.08
C GLU A 103 5.61 -10.08 -19.83
N THR A 104 5.05 -10.03 -18.61
CA THR A 104 4.02 -9.05 -18.24
C THR A 104 4.51 -7.62 -18.41
N LEU A 105 5.75 -7.31 -18.03
CA LEU A 105 6.30 -5.96 -18.21
C LEU A 105 6.49 -5.60 -19.68
N LEU A 106 6.77 -6.57 -20.55
CA LEU A 106 6.80 -6.36 -21.99
C LEU A 106 5.40 -6.13 -22.56
N GLU A 107 4.38 -6.86 -22.09
CA GLU A 107 2.97 -6.64 -22.46
C GLU A 107 2.49 -5.23 -22.07
N MET A 108 3.03 -4.69 -20.99
CA MET A 108 2.82 -3.31 -20.55
C MET A 108 3.64 -2.26 -21.33
N ASN A 109 4.30 -2.66 -22.43
CA ASN A 109 5.15 -1.82 -23.30
C ASN A 109 6.41 -1.23 -22.65
N PHE A 110 6.91 -1.80 -21.56
CA PHE A 110 8.22 -1.40 -21.04
C PHE A 110 9.36 -1.98 -21.88
N SER A 111 10.39 -1.18 -22.17
CA SER A 111 11.55 -1.69 -22.89
C SER A 111 12.44 -2.53 -21.95
N ASN A 112 13.24 -3.44 -22.52
CA ASN A 112 14.24 -4.19 -21.75
C ASN A 112 15.19 -3.30 -20.92
N LYS A 113 15.42 -2.04 -21.34
CA LYS A 113 16.24 -1.07 -20.59
C LYS A 113 15.47 -0.53 -19.38
N ASP A 114 14.19 -0.23 -19.54
CA ASP A 114 13.34 0.28 -18.48
C ASP A 114 13.09 -0.79 -17.42
N ILE A 115 12.85 -2.04 -17.86
CA ILE A 115 12.72 -3.21 -17.00
C ILE A 115 13.99 -3.44 -16.18
N ALA A 116 15.16 -3.39 -16.83
CA ALA A 116 16.46 -3.51 -16.15
C ALA A 116 16.66 -2.42 -15.09
N SER A 117 16.30 -1.18 -15.42
CA SER A 117 16.41 -0.03 -14.50
C SER A 117 15.44 -0.13 -13.33
N MET A 118 14.19 -0.55 -13.56
CA MET A 118 13.16 -0.68 -12.53
C MET A 118 13.47 -1.80 -11.54
N ILE A 119 14.02 -2.92 -12.03
CA ILE A 119 14.29 -4.11 -11.22
C ILE A 119 15.70 -4.05 -10.58
N GLY A 120 16.61 -3.23 -11.11
CA GLY A 120 17.98 -3.14 -10.61
C GLY A 120 18.90 -4.27 -11.09
N ILE A 121 18.63 -4.84 -12.27
CA ILE A 121 19.44 -5.90 -12.90
C ILE A 121 19.98 -5.46 -14.27
N SER A 122 20.98 -6.15 -14.81
CA SER A 122 21.52 -5.80 -16.13
C SER A 122 20.53 -6.09 -17.26
N VAL A 123 20.56 -5.30 -18.33
CA VAL A 123 19.78 -5.57 -19.56
C VAL A 123 20.08 -6.96 -20.13
N SER A 124 21.34 -7.42 -20.02
CA SER A 124 21.74 -8.79 -20.38
C SER A 124 21.05 -9.86 -19.52
N SER A 125 20.81 -9.57 -18.24
CA SER A 125 20.10 -10.47 -17.32
C SER A 125 18.61 -10.56 -17.61
N VAL A 126 18.01 -9.47 -18.13
CA VAL A 126 16.62 -9.44 -18.63
C VAL A 126 16.52 -10.27 -19.90
N LYS A 127 17.35 -9.98 -20.92
CA LYS A 127 17.34 -10.70 -22.20
C LYS A 127 17.55 -12.20 -22.05
N ARG A 128 18.49 -12.63 -21.22
CA ARG A 128 18.76 -14.07 -20.98
C ARG A 128 17.57 -14.81 -20.37
N ARG A 129 16.70 -14.13 -19.60
CA ARG A 129 15.53 -14.74 -18.95
C ARG A 129 14.28 -14.77 -19.85
N LEU A 130 14.29 -13.99 -20.94
CA LEU A 130 13.24 -13.92 -21.97
C LEU A 130 13.55 -14.81 -23.19
N GLN A 131 14.73 -15.42 -23.24
CA GLN A 131 15.11 -16.46 -24.20
C GLN A 131 14.65 -17.82 -23.66
#